data_AF-A0A538BZX9-F1
#
_entry.id   AF-A0A538BZX9-F1
#
_cell.length_a   1.000
_cell.length_b   1.000
_cell.length_c   1.000
_cell.angle_alpha   90.00
_cell.angle_beta   90.00
_cell.angle_gamma   90.00
#
_symmetry.space_group_name_H-M   'P 1'
#
loop_
_entity.id
_entity.type
_entity.pdbx_description
1 polymer ?
#
loop_
_entity_poly.entity_id
_entity_poly.type
_entity_poly.pdbx_seq_one_letter_code
_entity_poly.pdbx_strand_id
1 'polypeptide(L)'
;MFQPYLGLRGATALWSVTLPGWFLAAARGSPRWDRLLAFLAGLSIGGAAVHFTLWPVETSRGVPLLVEAEGLRQDQLPAYNAVLYAWALSAAIAVARETPRGARRWAMAGMLAAVPLRFSARHHFRWIKDQARTNPAWWNRAVA
;
A
#
# COMPACT_ATOMS: atom_id res chain seq x y z
N MET A 1 -3.40 8.26 1.24
CA MET A 1 -2.15 8.82 0.66
C MET A 1 -2.39 9.99 -0.29
N PHE A 2 -3.27 9.91 -1.31
CA PHE A 2 -3.42 10.99 -2.31
C PHE A 2 -4.44 12.08 -1.99
N GLN A 3 -5.25 11.90 -0.95
CA GLN A 3 -6.27 12.87 -0.54
C GLN A 3 -5.78 14.31 -0.33
N PRO A 4 -4.57 14.60 0.20
CA PRO A 4 -4.09 15.97 0.37
C PRO A 4 -3.93 16.71 -0.97
N TYR A 5 -3.73 15.96 -2.06
CA TYR A 5 -3.49 16.52 -3.40
C TYR A 5 -4.75 16.48 -4.28
N LEU A 6 -5.58 15.45 -4.13
CA LEU A 6 -6.75 15.21 -5.00
C LEU A 6 -8.10 15.52 -4.33
N GLY A 7 -8.08 15.87 -3.04
CA GLY A 7 -9.28 15.90 -2.20
C GLY A 7 -9.88 14.51 -1.97
N LEU A 8 -10.94 14.45 -1.14
CA LEU A 8 -11.61 13.18 -0.82
C LEU A 8 -12.24 12.55 -2.06
N ARG A 9 -12.99 13.33 -2.84
CA ARG A 9 -13.66 12.83 -4.06
C ARG A 9 -12.67 12.29 -5.09
N GLY A 10 -11.58 13.02 -5.36
CA GLY A 10 -10.57 12.59 -6.32
C GLY A 10 -9.81 11.35 -5.85
N ALA A 11 -9.45 11.27 -4.57
CA ALA A 11 -8.82 10.08 -4.00
C ALA A 11 -9.76 8.86 -4.02
N THR A 12 -11.04 9.03 -3.68
CA THR A 12 -12.04 7.96 -3.77
C THR A 12 -12.21 7.49 -5.21
N ALA A 13 -12.39 8.41 -6.16
CA ALA A 13 -12.53 8.06 -7.57
C ALA A 13 -11.30 7.29 -8.09
N LEU A 14 -10.09 7.74 -7.74
CA LEU A 14 -8.84 7.05 -8.11
C LEU A 14 -8.87 5.59 -7.65
N TRP A 15 -9.03 5.34 -6.35
CA TRP A 15 -8.95 3.98 -5.79
C TRP A 15 -10.11 3.08 -6.23
N SER A 16 -11.32 3.63 -6.33
CA SER A 16 -12.51 2.91 -6.79
C SER A 16 -12.43 2.51 -8.26
N VAL A 17 -11.61 3.16 -9.07
CA VAL A 17 -11.39 2.78 -10.47
C VAL A 17 -10.17 1.88 -10.61
N THR A 18 -9.05 2.21 -9.96
CA THR A 18 -7.80 1.48 -10.16
C THR A 18 -7.87 0.05 -9.62
N LEU A 19 -8.39 -0.15 -8.41
CA LEU A 19 -8.40 -1.49 -7.80
C LEU A 19 -9.29 -2.49 -8.56
N PRO A 20 -10.55 -2.15 -8.93
CA PRO A 20 -11.35 -3.03 -9.77
C PRO A 20 -10.75 -3.21 -11.16
N GLY A 21 -10.17 -2.15 -11.74
CA GLY A 21 -9.49 -2.21 -13.03
C GLY A 21 -8.34 -3.23 -13.02
N TRP A 22 -7.54 -3.26 -11.95
CA TRP A 22 -6.45 -4.23 -11.77
C TRP A 22 -6.99 -5.64 -11.62
N PHE A 23 -8.00 -5.84 -10.79
CA PHE A 23 -8.64 -7.14 -10.61
C PHE A 23 -9.18 -7.69 -11.95
N LEU A 24 -9.89 -6.85 -12.71
CA LEU A 24 -10.43 -7.22 -14.01
C LEU A 24 -9.34 -7.50 -15.05
N ALA A 25 -8.22 -6.79 -15.02
CA ALA A 25 -7.08 -7.05 -15.90
C ALA A 25 -6.43 -8.41 -15.58
N ALA A 26 -6.25 -8.72 -14.29
CA ALA A 26 -5.73 -10.01 -13.82
C ALA A 26 -6.69 -11.15 -14.18
N ALA A 27 -7.98 -11.01 -13.90
CA ALA A 27 -8.99 -12.03 -14.16
C ALA A 27 -9.17 -12.34 -15.66
N ARG A 28 -8.95 -11.37 -16.54
CA ARG A 28 -9.08 -11.57 -18.00
C ARG A 28 -7.89 -12.30 -18.63
N GLY A 29 -6.73 -12.37 -17.97
CA GLY A 29 -5.55 -13.13 -18.40
C GLY A 29 -5.13 -12.93 -19.87
N SER A 30 -4.28 -11.96 -20.17
CA SER A 30 -3.76 -11.75 -21.54
C SER A 30 -2.34 -11.19 -21.53
N PRO A 31 -1.46 -11.60 -22.49
CA PRO A 31 -0.08 -11.10 -22.56
C PRO A 31 0.07 -9.58 -22.65
N ARG A 32 -0.98 -8.89 -23.15
CA ARG A 32 -1.00 -7.42 -23.21
C ARG A 32 -0.92 -6.75 -21.84
N TRP A 33 -1.30 -7.48 -20.79
CA TRP A 33 -1.33 -6.98 -19.42
C TRP A 33 -0.08 -7.35 -18.62
N ASP A 34 0.77 -8.26 -19.10
CA ASP A 34 1.88 -8.83 -18.32
C ASP A 34 2.81 -7.75 -17.74
N ARG A 35 3.14 -6.72 -18.53
CA ARG A 35 4.02 -5.63 -18.08
C ARG A 35 3.36 -4.79 -16.99
N LEU A 36 2.08 -4.48 -17.17
CA LEU A 36 1.30 -3.68 -16.21
C LEU A 36 1.10 -4.47 -14.91
N LEU A 37 0.65 -5.72 -15.00
CA LEU A 37 0.43 -6.58 -13.83
C LEU A 37 1.75 -6.87 -13.10
N ALA A 38 2.86 -7.09 -13.81
CA ALA A 38 4.18 -7.20 -13.21
C ALA A 38 4.55 -5.93 -12.43
N PHE A 39 4.38 -4.76 -13.05
CA PHE A 39 4.61 -3.47 -12.38
C PHE A 39 3.75 -3.32 -11.11
N LEU A 40 2.47 -3.65 -11.18
CA LEU A 40 1.54 -3.54 -10.05
C LEU A 40 1.84 -4.54 -8.93
N ALA A 41 2.27 -5.76 -9.26
CA ALA A 41 2.74 -6.74 -8.28
C ALA A 41 4.01 -6.24 -7.58
N GLY A 42 4.95 -5.69 -8.35
CA GLY A 42 6.14 -5.03 -7.80
C GLY A 42 5.79 -3.86 -6.87
N LEU A 43 4.87 -2.98 -7.32
CA LEU A 43 4.38 -1.85 -6.54
C LEU A 43 3.68 -2.31 -5.26
N SER A 44 3.00 -3.45 -5.28
CA SER A 44 2.36 -4.07 -4.11
C SER A 44 3.37 -4.52 -3.06
N ILE A 45 4.48 -5.16 -3.48
CA ILE A 45 5.60 -5.51 -2.59
C ILE A 45 6.18 -4.25 -1.97
N GLY A 46 6.49 -3.24 -2.80
CA GLY A 46 7.01 -1.96 -2.33
C GLY A 46 6.03 -1.24 -1.40
N GLY A 47 4.73 -1.29 -1.69
CA GLY A 47 3.66 -0.72 -0.87
C GLY A 47 3.58 -1.35 0.52
N ALA A 48 3.66 -2.69 0.61
CA ALA A 48 3.74 -3.37 1.90
C ALA A 48 5.01 -2.95 2.67
N ALA A 49 6.17 -2.93 2.00
CA ALA A 49 7.43 -2.50 2.60
C ALA A 49 7.38 -1.06 3.12
N VAL A 50 6.71 -0.15 2.41
CA VAL A 50 6.55 1.25 2.83
C VAL A 50 5.97 1.36 4.24
N HIS A 51 5.02 0.49 4.63
CA HIS A 51 4.45 0.49 5.99
C HIS A 51 5.53 0.25 7.05
N PHE A 52 6.39 -0.76 6.87
CA PHE A 52 7.52 -1.07 7.76
C PHE A 52 8.62 0.00 7.76
N THR A 53 8.65 0.90 6.77
CA THR A 53 9.59 2.04 6.74
C THR A 53 9.01 3.35 7.27
N LEU A 54 7.69 3.40 7.49
CA LEU A 54 6.99 4.60 7.97
C LEU A 54 6.73 4.55 9.46
N TRP A 55 6.57 3.35 10.00
CA TRP A 55 6.13 3.14 11.38
C TRP A 55 7.20 2.43 12.22
N PRO A 56 7.16 2.57 13.55
CA PRO A 56 8.02 1.82 14.45
C PRO A 56 7.87 0.32 14.28
N VAL A 57 8.99 -0.39 14.32
CA VAL A 57 9.07 -1.84 14.16
C VAL A 57 9.83 -2.45 15.32
N GLU A 58 9.30 -3.53 15.87
CA GLU A 58 10.04 -4.41 16.77
C GLU A 58 10.23 -5.78 16.12
N THR A 59 11.37 -6.41 16.40
CA THR A 59 11.66 -7.74 15.86
C THR A 59 11.28 -8.79 16.89
N SER A 60 10.28 -9.62 16.57
CA SER A 60 9.87 -10.76 17.40
C SER A 60 10.19 -12.07 16.68
N ARG A 61 11.00 -12.93 17.31
CA ARG A 61 11.47 -14.20 16.72
C ARG A 61 12.08 -14.02 15.30
N GLY A 62 12.79 -12.91 15.08
CA GLY A 62 13.41 -12.58 13.79
C GLY A 62 12.46 -11.97 12.75
N VAL A 63 11.18 -11.76 13.07
CA VAL A 63 10.19 -11.17 12.17
C VAL A 63 9.92 -9.72 12.58
N PRO A 64 10.07 -8.74 11.68
CA PRO A 64 9.71 -7.35 11.97
C PRO A 64 8.19 -7.19 12.08
N LEU A 65 7.71 -6.63 13.18
CA LEU A 65 6.30 -6.37 13.42
C LEU A 65 6.10 -4.88 13.71
N LEU A 66 5.08 -4.30 13.09
CA LEU A 66 4.62 -2.96 13.43
C LEU A 66 4.04 -2.98 14.84
N VAL A 67 4.55 -2.09 15.71
CA VAL A 67 4.06 -1.89 17.09
C VAL A 67 3.19 -0.65 17.24
N GLU A 68 3.16 0.18 16.20
CA GLU A 68 2.22 1.28 16.00
C GLU A 68 1.97 1.41 14.50
N ALA A 69 0.73 1.71 14.09
CA ALA A 69 0.44 2.01 12.69
C ALA A 69 -0.92 2.72 12.58
N GLU A 70 -0.99 3.81 11.82
CA GLU A 70 -2.25 4.38 11.29
C GLU A 70 -3.35 4.70 12.32
N GLY A 71 -3.01 4.88 13.61
CA GLY A 71 -3.99 5.08 14.68
C GLY A 71 -4.72 3.79 15.11
N LEU A 72 -4.22 2.62 14.71
CA LEU A 72 -4.73 1.32 15.15
C LEU A 72 -4.45 1.09 16.64
N ARG A 73 -5.40 0.43 17.29
CA ARG A 73 -5.23 -0.04 18.67
C ARG A 73 -4.29 -1.24 18.71
N GLN A 74 -3.69 -1.47 19.88
CA GLN A 74 -2.73 -2.57 20.09
C GLN A 74 -3.31 -3.96 19.78
N ASP A 75 -4.59 -4.19 20.05
CA ASP A 75 -5.30 -5.45 19.74
C ASP A 75 -5.49 -5.68 18.23
N GLN A 76 -5.38 -4.63 17.40
CA GLN A 76 -5.57 -4.70 15.94
C GLN A 76 -4.25 -4.92 15.19
N LEU A 77 -3.11 -4.60 15.80
CA LEU A 77 -1.79 -4.71 15.17
C LEU A 77 -1.42 -6.13 14.73
N PRO A 78 -1.75 -7.22 15.45
CA PRO A 78 -1.45 -8.58 14.98
C PRO A 78 -2.14 -8.90 13.65
N ALA A 79 -3.43 -8.58 13.53
CA ALA A 79 -4.19 -8.78 12.30
C ALA A 79 -3.65 -7.90 11.15
N TYR A 80 -3.30 -6.64 11.47
CA TYR A 80 -2.73 -5.72 10.49
C TYR A 80 -1.38 -6.22 9.93
N ASN A 81 -0.47 -6.66 10.81
CA ASN A 81 0.79 -7.28 10.39
C ASN A 81 0.54 -8.51 9.51
N ALA A 82 -0.40 -9.38 9.89
CA ALA A 82 -0.75 -10.56 9.10
C ALA A 82 -1.23 -10.19 7.68
N VAL A 83 -2.07 -9.15 7.55
CA VAL A 83 -2.51 -8.63 6.25
C VAL A 83 -1.34 -8.09 5.43
N LEU A 84 -0.42 -7.32 6.03
CA LEU A 84 0.75 -6.80 5.32
C LEU A 84 1.66 -7.92 4.79
N TYR A 85 1.89 -8.96 5.61
CA TYR A 85 2.67 -10.12 5.18
C TYR A 85 1.96 -10.93 4.10
N ALA A 86 0.66 -11.19 4.24
CA ALA A 86 -0.12 -11.90 3.23
C ALA A 86 -0.17 -11.11 1.90
N TRP A 87 -0.26 -9.79 1.97
CA TRP A 87 -0.20 -8.91 0.82
C TRP A 87 1.17 -8.94 0.13
N ALA A 88 2.26 -8.79 0.88
CA ALA A 88 3.62 -8.86 0.32
C ALA A 88 3.91 -10.24 -0.29
N LEU A 89 3.53 -11.31 0.41
CA LEU A 89 3.75 -12.69 -0.02
C LEU A 89 2.95 -13.02 -1.28
N SER A 90 1.67 -12.65 -1.34
CA SER A 90 0.85 -12.90 -2.53
C SER A 90 1.40 -12.18 -3.77
N ALA A 91 1.85 -10.93 -3.61
CA ALA A 91 2.50 -10.19 -4.69
C ALA A 91 3.84 -10.82 -5.11
N ALA A 92 4.64 -11.29 -4.16
CA ALA A 92 5.90 -12.00 -4.45
C ALA A 92 5.65 -13.32 -5.21
N ILE A 93 4.63 -14.08 -4.81
CA ILE A 93 4.21 -15.31 -5.50
C ILE A 93 3.77 -14.98 -6.93
N ALA A 94 2.97 -13.92 -7.13
CA ALA A 94 2.55 -13.50 -8.47
C ALA A 94 3.74 -13.14 -9.37
N VAL A 95 4.76 -12.44 -8.84
CA VAL A 95 6.01 -12.15 -9.59
C VAL A 95 6.80 -13.44 -9.90
N ALA A 96 6.85 -14.38 -8.96
CA ALA A 96 7.64 -15.60 -9.11
C ALA A 96 6.99 -16.61 -10.07
N ARG A 97 5.66 -16.76 -9.99
CA ARG A 97 4.89 -17.87 -10.59
C ARG A 97 4.05 -17.46 -11.79
N GLU A 98 3.52 -16.24 -11.80
CA GLU A 98 2.56 -15.78 -12.81
C GLU A 98 3.18 -14.78 -13.80
N THR A 99 4.23 -14.07 -13.40
CA THR A 99 4.88 -13.06 -14.25
C THR A 99 5.90 -13.70 -15.21
N PRO A 100 5.74 -13.53 -16.54
CA PRO A 100 6.72 -14.00 -17.51
C PRO A 100 8.11 -13.41 -17.27
N ARG A 101 9.17 -14.18 -17.55
CA ARG A 101 10.56 -13.75 -17.31
C ARG A 101 10.89 -12.41 -17.95
N GLY A 102 10.42 -12.16 -19.18
CA GLY A 102 10.63 -10.90 -19.90
C GLY A 102 9.91 -9.69 -19.30
N ALA A 103 8.91 -9.90 -18.43
CA ALA A 103 8.17 -8.85 -17.75
C ALA A 103 8.68 -8.55 -16.34
N ARG A 104 9.52 -9.41 -15.72
CA ARG A 104 9.98 -9.26 -14.33
C ARG A 104 10.72 -7.95 -14.03
N ARG A 105 11.40 -7.35 -15.02
CA ARG A 105 12.01 -6.02 -14.87
C ARG A 105 10.98 -4.93 -14.54
N TRP A 106 9.73 -5.09 -14.99
CA TRP A 106 8.65 -4.18 -14.65
C TRP A 106 8.21 -4.33 -13.20
N ALA A 107 8.27 -5.53 -12.63
CA ALA A 107 8.06 -5.71 -11.19
C ALA A 107 9.14 -4.96 -10.37
N MET A 108 10.41 -5.02 -10.79
CA MET A 108 11.46 -4.21 -10.16
C MET A 108 11.17 -2.71 -10.27
N ALA A 109 10.75 -2.25 -11.45
CA ALA A 109 10.36 -0.85 -11.65
C ALA A 109 9.18 -0.45 -10.76
N GLY A 110 8.17 -1.32 -10.60
CA GLY A 110 7.04 -1.12 -9.70
C GLY A 110 7.45 -1.02 -8.24
N MET A 111 8.34 -1.91 -7.79
CA MET A 111 8.86 -1.88 -6.42
C MET A 111 9.60 -0.57 -6.14
N LEU A 112 10.42 -0.09 -7.08
CA LEU A 112 11.10 1.20 -6.97
C LEU A 112 10.12 2.38 -7.03
N ALA A 113 9.02 2.27 -7.78
CA ALA A 113 7.98 3.28 -7.83
C ALA A 113 7.22 3.45 -6.50
N ALA A 114 7.39 2.55 -5.53
CA ALA A 114 6.87 2.74 -4.17
C ALA A 114 7.65 3.78 -3.36
N VAL A 115 8.89 4.12 -3.75
CA VAL A 115 9.71 5.13 -3.06
C VAL A 115 9.01 6.50 -2.98
N PRO A 116 8.50 7.10 -4.09
CA PRO A 116 7.73 8.33 -4.00
C PRO A 116 6.44 8.19 -3.18
N LEU A 117 5.82 7.00 -3.15
CA LEU A 117 4.63 6.74 -2.33
C LEU A 117 4.93 6.92 -0.85
N ARG A 118 6.14 6.55 -0.38
CA ARG A 118 6.55 6.78 1.01
C ARG A 118 6.47 8.25 1.41
N PHE A 119 6.97 9.15 0.55
CA PHE A 119 6.95 10.59 0.82
C PHE A 119 5.52 11.14 0.80
N SER A 120 4.71 10.70 -0.16
CA SER A 120 3.29 11.03 -0.24
C SER A 120 2.52 10.56 1.00
N ALA A 121 2.74 9.32 1.44
CA ALA A 121 2.15 8.74 2.63
C ALA A 121 2.53 9.51 3.90
N ARG A 122 3.82 9.81 4.08
CA ARG A 122 4.31 10.60 5.22
C ARG A 122 3.72 12.01 5.23
N HIS A 123 3.55 12.64 4.07
CA HIS A 123 2.86 13.92 3.98
C HIS A 123 1.37 13.78 4.36
N HIS A 124 0.70 12.77 3.81
CA HIS A 124 -0.71 12.49 4.09
C HIS A 124 -0.99 12.27 5.57
N PHE A 125 -0.18 11.47 6.28
CA PHE A 125 -0.39 11.25 7.72
C PHE A 125 -0.16 12.50 8.56
N ARG A 126 0.80 13.35 8.19
CA ARG A 126 0.97 14.67 8.83
C ARG A 126 -0.26 15.55 8.58
N TRP A 127 -0.67 15.67 7.32
CA TRP A 127 -1.83 16.45 6.93
C TRP A 127 -3.12 15.99 7.64
N ILE A 128 -3.34 14.68 7.77
CA ILE A 128 -4.49 14.13 8.51
C ILE A 128 -4.48 14.57 9.98
N LYS A 129 -3.32 14.53 10.64
CA LYS A 129 -3.19 14.97 12.04
C LYS A 129 -3.46 16.48 12.18
N ASP A 130 -2.97 17.27 11.23
CA ASP A 130 -3.23 18.72 11.21
C ASP A 130 -4.73 19.00 11.00
N GLN A 131 -5.38 18.29 10.08
CA GLN A 131 -6.83 18.40 9.86
C GLN A 131 -7.65 17.99 11.08
N ALA A 132 -7.25 16.93 11.80
CA ALA A 132 -7.93 16.51 13.02
C ALA A 132 -7.87 17.60 14.12
N ARG A 133 -6.76 18.34 14.19
CA ARG A 133 -6.59 19.46 15.13
C ARG A 133 -7.39 20.69 14.73
N THR A 134 -7.42 21.04 13.44
CA THR A 134 -8.10 22.26 12.96
C THR A 134 -9.60 22.07 12.76
N ASN A 135 -10.05 20.87 12.42
CA ASN A 135 -11.44 20.55 12.05
C ASN A 135 -12.00 19.34 12.83
N PRO A 136 -12.02 19.37 14.18
CA PRO A 136 -12.33 18.20 15.00
C PRO A 136 -13.77 17.69 14.85
N ALA A 137 -14.72 18.56 14.49
CA ALA A 137 -16.13 18.18 14.34
C ALA A 137 -16.44 17.38 13.06
N TRP A 138 -15.59 17.50 12.03
CA TRP A 138 -15.82 16.87 10.72
C TRP A 138 -14.93 15.63 10.50
N TRP A 139 -13.87 15.46 11.29
CA TRP A 139 -12.85 14.46 11.04
C TRP A 139 -12.96 13.22 11.94
N ASN A 140 -12.62 12.06 11.37
CA ASN A 140 -12.69 10.76 12.03
C ASN A 140 -11.83 10.75 13.30
N ARG A 141 -12.45 10.49 14.46
CA ARG A 141 -11.85 10.62 15.81
C ARG A 141 -10.73 9.62 16.12
N ALA A 142 -10.46 8.65 15.24
CA ALA A 142 -9.47 7.59 15.46
C ALA A 142 -8.00 8.06 15.41
N VAL A 143 -7.73 9.31 15.02
CA VAL A 143 -6.38 9.89 14.88
C VAL A 143 -6.16 11.13 15.77
N ALA A 144 -7.16 11.51 16.56
CA ALA A 144 -7.12 12.64 17.49
C ALA A 144 -6.48 12.25 18.82
#